data_AF-A0A535XWM9-F1
#
_entry.id   AF-A0A535XWM9-F1
#
_cell.length_a   1.000
_cell.length_b   1.000
_cell.length_c   1.000
_cell.angle_alpha   90.00
_cell.angle_beta   90.00
_cell.angle_gamma   90.00
#
_symmetry.space_group_name_H-M   'P 1'
#
loop_
_entity.id
_entity.type
_entity.pdbx_description
1 polymer ?
#
loop_
_entity_poly.entity_id
_entity_poly.type
_entity_poly.pdbx_seq_one_letter_code
_entity_poly.pdbx_strand_id
1 'polypeptide(L)' 'MARRDDLIASRKDIDSIRKYIGADSLGYLSLDGMVTATGGTVGELCTACFTGDYLVPVQLELAKDSLEAEPVKA' A
#
# COMPACT_ATOMS: atom_id res chain seq x y z
N MET A 1 4.24 8.04 -1.52
CA MET A 1 4.30 6.56 -1.68
C MET A 1 4.92 6.21 -3.03
N ALA A 2 5.42 4.99 -3.25
CA ALA A 2 5.96 4.57 -4.55
C ALA A 2 4.84 4.39 -5.60
N ARG A 3 5.18 4.26 -6.90
CA ARG A 3 4.17 3.93 -7.92
C ARG A 3 3.71 2.49 -7.70
N ARG A 4 2.52 2.13 -8.16
CA ARG A 4 1.96 0.77 -7.97
C ARG A 4 2.94 -0.32 -8.45
N ASP A 5 3.64 -0.05 -9.56
CA ASP A 5 4.60 -0.97 -10.17
C ASP A 5 5.87 -1.17 -9.33
N ASP A 6 6.21 -0.22 -8.47
CA ASP A 6 7.35 -0.33 -7.56
C ASP A 6 7.02 -1.16 -6.30
N LEU A 7 5.72 -1.41 -6.04
CA LEU A 7 5.26 -2.12 -4.84
C LEU A 7 5.22 -3.63 -5.12
N ILE A 8 6.08 -4.39 -4.45
CA ILE A 8 6.19 -5.85 -4.66
C ILE A 8 4.87 -6.61 -4.44
N ALA A 9 4.10 -6.20 -3.43
CA ALA A 9 2.82 -6.81 -3.07
C ALA A 9 1.67 -6.46 -4.03
N SER A 10 1.90 -5.57 -5.01
CA SER A 10 0.89 -5.26 -6.03
C SER A 10 0.69 -6.37 -7.06
N ARG A 11 1.68 -7.28 -7.20
CA ARG A 11 1.71 -8.33 -8.24
C ARG A 11 2.14 -9.71 -7.74
N LYS A 12 2.73 -9.81 -6.55
CA LYS A 12 3.23 -11.06 -5.98
C LYS A 12 2.38 -11.51 -4.80
N ASP A 13 2.15 -12.82 -4.71
CA ASP A 13 1.61 -13.46 -3.51
C ASP A 13 2.66 -13.55 -2.40
N ILE A 14 2.23 -13.95 -1.20
CA ILE A 14 3.06 -13.98 0.01
C ILE A 14 4.27 -14.91 -0.14
N ASP A 15 4.13 -16.10 -0.74
CA ASP A 15 5.25 -17.03 -0.90
C ASP A 15 6.27 -16.52 -1.91
N SER A 16 5.80 -15.90 -2.99
CA SER A 16 6.66 -15.22 -3.96
C SER A 16 7.46 -14.07 -3.33
N ILE A 17 6.84 -13.28 -2.45
CA ILE A 17 7.52 -12.19 -1.73
C ILE A 17 8.56 -12.76 -0.77
N ARG A 18 8.19 -13.77 0.02
CA ARG A 18 9.09 -14.45 0.97
C ARG A 18 10.36 -14.96 0.27
N LYS A 19 10.20 -15.63 -0.87
CA LYS A 19 11.31 -16.10 -1.71
C LYS A 19 12.14 -14.95 -2.25
N TYR A 20 11.49 -13.89 -2.73
CA TYR A 20 12.17 -12.72 -3.30
C TYR A 20 13.09 -12.02 -2.28
N ILE A 21 12.64 -11.88 -1.03
CA ILE A 21 13.44 -11.26 0.04
C ILE A 21 14.42 -12.24 0.72
N GLY A 22 14.38 -13.53 0.37
CA GLY A 22 15.27 -14.55 0.95
C GLY A 22 14.95 -14.93 2.39
N ALA A 23 13.70 -14.80 2.84
CA ALA A 23 13.31 -15.10 4.21
C ALA A 23 12.91 -16.57 4.40
N ASP A 24 13.21 -17.14 5.57
CA ASP A 24 12.74 -18.47 5.97
C ASP A 24 11.22 -18.52 6.12
N SER A 25 10.62 -17.46 6.67
CA SER A 25 9.18 -17.30 6.84
C SER A 25 8.75 -15.85 6.59
N LEU A 26 7.47 -15.66 6.23
CA LEU A 26 6.85 -14.35 6.07
C LEU A 26 5.41 -14.43 6.56
N GLY A 27 5.03 -13.49 7.43
CA GLY A 27 3.66 -13.30 7.88
C GLY A 27 3.28 -11.82 7.79
N TYR A 28 2.04 -11.55 7.40
CA TYR A 28 1.45 -10.22 7.45
C TYR A 28 0.51 -10.11 8.64
N LEU A 29 0.43 -8.93 9.24
CA LEU A 29 -0.63 -8.61 10.20
C LEU A 29 -1.98 -8.64 9.48
N SER A 30 -3.02 -9.21 10.11
CA SER A 30 -4.36 -9.19 9.54
C SER A 30 -4.90 -7.76 9.51
N LEU A 31 -5.73 -7.45 8.51
CA LEU A 31 -6.32 -6.12 8.38
C LEU A 31 -7.16 -5.77 9.62
N ASP A 32 -7.98 -6.71 10.08
CA ASP A 32 -8.81 -6.56 11.28
C ASP A 32 -7.98 -6.37 12.57
N GLY A 33 -6.90 -7.16 12.72
CA GLY A 33 -5.99 -7.03 13.85
C GLY A 33 -5.25 -5.69 13.85
N MET A 34 -4.89 -5.18 12.66
CA MET A 34 -4.29 -3.86 12.50
C MET A 34 -5.26 -2.75 12.90
N VAL A 35 -6.53 -2.79 12.45
CA VAL A 35 -7.56 -1.82 12.87
C VAL A 35 -7.76 -1.87 14.39
N THR A 36 -7.98 -3.06 14.94
CA THR A 36 -8.21 -3.26 16.37
C THR A 36 -7.04 -2.74 17.22
N ALA A 37 -5.80 -2.95 16.78
CA ALA A 37 -4.61 -2.50 17.50
C ALA A 37 -4.49 -0.97 17.61
N THR A 38 -5.13 -0.21 16.72
CA THR A 38 -5.17 1.26 16.80
C THR A 38 -6.22 1.78 17.78
N GLY A 39 -7.15 0.94 18.24
CA GLY A 39 -8.32 1.34 19.02
C GLY A 39 -9.44 2.00 18.20
N GLY A 40 -9.29 2.11 16.87
CA GLY A 40 -10.32 2.61 15.96
C GLY A 40 -11.27 1.52 15.45
N THR A 41 -12.26 1.92 14.65
CA THR A 41 -13.19 0.99 14.00
C THR A 41 -13.00 0.92 12.48
N VAL A 42 -13.49 -0.17 11.88
CA VAL A 42 -13.46 -0.36 10.42
C VAL A 42 -14.32 0.73 9.76
N GLY A 43 -13.73 1.49 8.84
CA GLY A 43 -14.39 2.58 8.13
C GLY A 43 -14.03 3.99 8.63
N GLU A 44 -13.45 4.11 9.84
CA GLU A 44 -12.89 5.38 10.34
C GLU A 44 -11.42 5.55 9.93
N LEU A 45 -10.74 4.44 9.67
CA LEU A 45 -9.37 4.40 9.19
C LEU A 45 -9.34 4.18 7.68
N CYS A 46 -8.53 4.98 6.98
CA CYS A 46 -8.24 4.72 5.57
C CYS A 46 -7.40 3.44 5.44
N THR A 47 -7.97 2.41 4.82
CA THR A 47 -7.33 1.11 4.58
C THR A 47 -6.95 0.89 3.11
N ALA A 48 -7.10 1.93 2.27
CA ALA A 48 -6.96 1.84 0.82
C ALA A 48 -5.60 1.33 0.34
N CYS A 49 -4.51 1.58 1.08
CA CYS A 49 -3.19 1.04 0.74
C CYS A 49 -3.13 -0.50 0.78
N PHE A 50 -4.06 -1.14 1.51
CA PHE A 50 -4.14 -2.59 1.65
C PHE A 50 -5.28 -3.18 0.81
N THR A 51 -6.45 -2.52 0.77
CA THR A 51 -7.67 -3.03 0.11
C THR A 51 -7.89 -2.45 -1.28
N GLY A 52 -7.38 -1.24 -1.56
CA GLY A 52 -7.75 -0.45 -2.71
C GLY A 52 -9.04 0.36 -2.53
N ASP A 53 -9.75 0.19 -1.41
CA ASP A 53 -11.02 0.87 -1.13
C ASP A 53 -10.76 2.21 -0.41
N TYR A 54 -10.90 3.30 -1.14
CA TYR A 54 -10.73 4.65 -0.62
C TYR A 54 -12.03 5.18 -0.03
N LEU A 55 -11.95 5.82 1.14
CA LEU A 55 -13.10 6.47 1.81
C LEU A 55 -13.56 7.76 1.11
N VAL A 56 -12.80 8.21 0.12
CA VAL A 56 -13.11 9.38 -0.71
C VAL A 56 -12.91 9.02 -2.18
N PRO A 57 -13.61 9.69 -3.11
CA PRO A 57 -13.38 9.54 -4.53
C PRO A 57 -11.92 9.85 -4.89
N VAL A 58 -11.30 8.99 -5.70
CA VAL A 58 -9.95 9.20 -6.20
C VAL A 58 -10.01 9.55 -7.68
N GLN A 59 -9.29 10.59 -8.08
CA GLN A 59 -9.15 10.99 -9.48
C GLN A 59 -8.07 10.11 -10.13
N LEU A 60 -8.49 9.13 -10.92
CA LEU A 60 -7.59 8.13 -11.49
C LEU A 60 -6.68 8.67 -12.60
N GLU A 61 -6.99 9.85 -13.16
CA GLU A 61 -6.14 10.50 -14.16
C GLU A 61 -4.93 11.24 -13.56
N LEU A 62 -4.88 11.47 -12.24
CA LEU A 62 -3.70 12.08 -11.62
C LEU A 62 -2.61 11.05 -11.39
N ALA A 63 -1.45 11.29 -12.00
CA ALA A 63 -0.25 10.53 -11.71
C ALA A 63 0.30 10.87 -10.31
N LYS A 64 1.05 9.94 -9.71
CA LYS A 64 1.67 10.10 -8.38
C LYS A 64 2.41 11.44 -8.22
N ASP A 65 3.08 11.89 -9.27
CA ASP A 65 3.96 13.05 -9.34
C ASP A 65 3.23 14.38 -9.65
N SER A 66 1.90 14.38 -9.79
CA SER A 66 1.15 15.56 -10.24
C SER A 66 1.25 16.78 -9.31
N LEU A 67 1.70 16.60 -8.06
CA LEU A 67 1.87 17.66 -7.06
C LEU A 67 3.35 17.88 -6.68
N GLU A 68 4.26 17.10 -7.25
CA GLU A 68 5.69 17.23 -6.99
C GLU A 68 6.25 18.38 -7.82
N ALA A 69 7.24 19.11 -7.30
CA ALA A 69 7.95 20.10 -8.09
C ALA A 69 8.76 19.40 -9.20
N GLU A 70 8.84 20.04 -10.38
CA GLU A 70 9.70 19.58 -11.47
C GLU A 70 11.12 19.35 -10.94
N PRO A 71 11.73 18.18 -11.19
CA PRO A 71 13.08 17.93 -10.72
C PRO A 71 14.02 18.97 -11.33
N VAL A 72 14.75 19.69 -10.48
CA VAL A 72 15.80 20.61 -10.91
C VAL A 72 16.83 19.78 -11.68
N LYS A 73 16.86 19.96 -13.01
CA LYS A 73 17.88 19.34 -13.85
C LYS A 73 19.25 19.86 -13.42
N ALA A 74 20.12 18.94 -13.02
CA ALA A 74 21.53 19.21 -12.81
C ALA A 74 22.26 19.43 -14.14
#